data_AF-A0A923KVI6-F1
#
_entry.id   AF-A0A923KVI6-F1
#
_cell.length_a   1.000
_cell.length_b   1.000
_cell.length_c   1.000
_cell.angle_alpha   90.00
_cell.angle_beta   90.00
_cell.angle_gamma   90.00
#
_symmetry.space_group_name_H-M   'P 1'
#
loop_
_entity.id
_entity.type
_entity.pdbx_description
1 polymer ?
#
loop_
_entity_poly.entity_id
_entity_poly.type
_entity_poly.pdbx_seq_one_letter_code
_entity_poly.pdbx_strand_id
1 'polypeptide(L)'
;MEQSNNPVYGFGVVFFVLILHPFFDKNWYIILILSMVVGGGFEFLSSCFQQYATGTVSWQYQQMPLNLYGRTSLVLSFYWGVLGLSWVKIIDPLVSTAIKKTPLKIEVIVTSILSIFMIFDMIISFLAVKRWDERINNIPANSRVEEFLDNTYPNSVLEKIYPDITLVSHS
;
A
#
# COMPACT_ATOMS: atom_id res chain seq x y z
N MET A 1 16.82 -4.40 -8.75
CA MET A 1 15.38 -4.34 -8.42
C MET A 1 15.29 -3.90 -6.96
N GLU A 2 15.58 -2.63 -6.69
CA GLU A 2 15.31 -2.03 -5.39
C GLU A 2 13.80 -1.79 -5.34
N GLN A 3 13.08 -2.62 -4.59
CA GLN A 3 11.67 -2.37 -4.30
C GLN A 3 11.62 -1.17 -3.36
N SER A 4 11.36 0.01 -3.90
CA SER A 4 10.94 1.16 -3.10
C SER A 4 9.70 0.74 -2.32
N ASN A 5 9.80 0.80 -0.98
CA ASN A 5 8.71 0.50 -0.07
C ASN A 5 7.61 1.56 -0.24
N ASN A 6 6.79 1.37 -1.27
CA ASN A 6 5.66 2.23 -1.57
C ASN A 6 4.57 1.97 -0.51
N PRO A 7 4.15 2.99 0.26
CA PRO A 7 3.10 2.85 1.29
C PRO A 7 1.77 2.30 0.71
N VAL A 8 1.59 2.39 -0.61
CA VAL A 8 0.51 1.77 -1.38
C VAL A 8 0.42 0.26 -1.15
N TYR A 9 1.56 -0.45 -1.03
CA TYR A 9 1.55 -1.89 -0.80
C TYR A 9 1.06 -2.25 0.59
N GLY A 10 1.44 -1.48 1.62
CA GLY A 10 0.96 -1.66 2.99
C GLY A 10 -0.55 -1.43 3.10
N PHE A 11 -1.05 -0.34 2.51
CA PHE A 11 -2.50 -0.06 2.48
C PHE A 11 -3.27 -1.12 1.67
N GLY A 12 -2.71 -1.58 0.55
CA GLY A 12 -3.29 -2.63 -0.27
C GLY A 12 -3.48 -3.94 0.49
N VAL A 13 -2.50 -4.33 1.30
CA VAL A 13 -2.60 -5.53 2.16
C VAL A 13 -3.68 -5.36 3.24
N VAL A 14 -3.75 -4.21 3.90
CA VAL A 14 -4.80 -3.95 4.92
C VAL A 14 -6.19 -3.99 4.28
N PHE A 15 -6.37 -3.34 3.14
CA PHE A 15 -7.62 -3.34 2.39
C PHE A 15 -8.02 -4.76 1.94
N PHE A 16 -7.05 -5.53 1.45
CA PHE A 16 -7.24 -6.93 1.08
C PHE A 16 -7.72 -7.76 2.28
N VAL A 17 -7.04 -7.65 3.42
CA VAL A 17 -7.41 -8.38 4.64
C VAL A 17 -8.80 -7.99 5.13
N LEU A 18 -9.17 -6.70 5.13
CA LEU A 18 -10.50 -6.25 5.54
C LEU A 18 -11.62 -6.82 4.65
N ILE A 19 -11.40 -6.89 3.34
CA ILE A 19 -12.37 -7.47 2.40
C ILE A 19 -12.52 -8.98 2.61
N LEU A 20 -11.41 -9.69 2.82
CA LEU A 20 -11.44 -11.14 2.97
C LEU A 20 -11.88 -11.57 4.38
N HIS A 21 -11.65 -10.75 5.42
CA HIS A 21 -11.96 -11.05 6.82
C HIS A 21 -13.35 -11.67 7.06
N PRO A 22 -14.47 -11.12 6.53
CA PRO A 22 -15.80 -11.73 6.72
C PRO A 22 -15.97 -13.11 6.06
N PHE A 23 -15.04 -13.54 5.21
CA PHE A 23 -15.08 -14.80 4.48
C PHE A 23 -14.05 -15.83 4.98
N PHE A 24 -13.31 -15.55 6.07
CA PHE A 24 -12.29 -16.46 6.60
C PHE A 24 -12.84 -17.80 7.09
N ASP A 25 -14.09 -17.81 7.56
CA ASP A 25 -14.80 -19.02 8.02
C ASP A 25 -15.39 -19.87 6.88
N LYS A 26 -15.28 -19.40 5.63
CA LYS A 26 -15.81 -20.12 4.46
C LYS A 26 -14.84 -21.20 3.98
N ASN A 27 -15.35 -22.08 3.12
CA ASN A 27 -14.56 -23.16 2.54
C ASN A 27 -13.36 -22.62 1.73
N TRP A 28 -12.27 -23.39 1.71
CA TRP A 28 -10.99 -23.00 1.10
C TRP A 28 -11.11 -22.53 -0.36
N TYR A 29 -12.03 -23.12 -1.14
CA TYR A 29 -12.27 -22.72 -2.53
C TYR A 29 -12.95 -21.35 -2.67
N ILE A 30 -13.77 -20.94 -1.70
CA ILE A 30 -14.40 -19.60 -1.68
C ILE A 30 -13.33 -18.55 -1.41
N ILE A 31 -12.45 -18.80 -0.43
CA ILE A 31 -11.32 -17.91 -0.11
C ILE A 31 -10.40 -17.77 -1.32
N LEU A 32 -10.10 -18.87 -2.02
CA LEU A 32 -9.26 -18.86 -3.20
C LEU A 32 -9.89 -18.01 -4.32
N ILE A 33 -11.16 -18.26 -4.69
CA ILE A 33 -11.84 -17.50 -5.75
C ILE A 33 -11.95 -16.00 -5.37
N LEU A 34 -12.31 -15.69 -4.13
CA LEU A 34 -12.43 -14.30 -3.67
C LEU A 34 -11.06 -13.60 -3.71
N SER A 35 -10.00 -14.27 -3.26
CA SER A 35 -8.63 -13.76 -3.29
C SER A 35 -8.15 -13.51 -4.73
N MET A 36 -8.49 -14.42 -5.66
CA MET A 36 -8.20 -14.23 -7.09
C MET A 36 -8.90 -13.01 -7.67
N VAL A 37 -10.18 -12.79 -7.33
CA VAL A 37 -10.98 -11.66 -7.83
C VAL A 37 -10.49 -10.34 -7.24
N VAL A 38 -10.26 -10.28 -5.92
CA VAL A 38 -9.80 -9.07 -5.23
C VAL A 38 -8.36 -8.74 -5.63
N GLY A 39 -7.47 -9.73 -5.71
CA GLY A 39 -6.08 -9.54 -6.14
C GLY A 39 -5.97 -9.11 -7.61
N GLY A 40 -6.71 -9.77 -8.50
CA GLY A 40 -6.80 -9.36 -9.91
C GLY A 40 -7.41 -7.98 -10.09
N GLY A 41 -8.42 -7.63 -9.28
CA GLY A 41 -9.02 -6.30 -9.24
C GLY A 41 -8.07 -5.22 -8.72
N PHE A 42 -7.29 -5.51 -7.67
CA PHE A 42 -6.27 -4.60 -7.15
C PHE A 42 -5.17 -4.33 -8.17
N GLU A 43 -4.73 -5.36 -8.89
CA GLU A 43 -3.73 -5.22 -9.94
C GLU A 43 -4.25 -4.39 -11.13
N PHE A 44 -5.52 -4.59 -11.51
CA PHE A 44 -6.19 -3.76 -12.51
C PHE A 44 -6.31 -2.31 -12.05
N LEU A 45 -6.70 -2.09 -10.80
CA LEU A 45 -6.84 -0.75 -10.21
C LEU A 45 -5.47 -0.06 -10.09
N SER A 46 -4.43 -0.78 -9.70
CA SER A 46 -3.05 -0.29 -9.60
C SER A 46 -2.51 0.08 -10.98
N SER A 47 -2.76 -0.74 -12.00
CA SER A 47 -2.41 -0.41 -13.39
C SER A 47 -3.15 0.83 -13.89
N CYS A 48 -4.46 0.95 -13.61
CA CYS A 48 -5.24 2.14 -13.98
C CYS A 48 -4.78 3.39 -13.21
N PHE A 49 -4.48 3.26 -11.93
CA PHE A 49 -3.98 4.35 -11.10
C PHE A 49 -2.62 4.83 -11.59
N GLN A 50 -1.70 3.91 -11.89
CA GLN A 50 -0.39 4.24 -12.44
C GLN A 50 -0.50 4.93 -13.81
N GLN A 51 -1.43 4.46 -14.65
CA GLN A 51 -1.70 5.03 -15.96
C GLN A 51 -2.30 6.44 -15.86
N TYR A 52 -3.15 6.70 -14.86
CA TYR A 52 -3.71 8.02 -14.59
C TYR A 52 -2.70 8.98 -13.95
N ALA A 53 -1.88 8.49 -13.02
CA ALA A 53 -0.94 9.31 -12.27
C ALA A 53 0.34 9.68 -13.06
N THR A 54 0.80 8.80 -13.95
CA THR A 54 2.14 8.92 -14.55
C THR A 54 2.12 8.98 -16.09
N GLY A 55 0.96 8.76 -16.72
CA GLY A 55 0.83 8.68 -18.19
C GLY A 55 1.66 7.58 -18.86
N THR A 56 2.31 6.71 -18.07
CA THR A 56 3.22 5.65 -18.51
C THR A 56 2.76 4.30 -17.95
N VAL A 57 2.85 3.27 -18.79
CA VAL A 57 2.52 1.88 -18.43
C VAL A 57 3.82 1.13 -18.26
N SER A 58 4.24 0.85 -17.01
CA SER A 58 5.49 0.12 -16.76
C SER A 58 5.44 -1.35 -17.18
N TRP A 59 4.25 -1.88 -17.49
CA TRP A 59 4.07 -3.31 -17.76
C TRP A 59 3.19 -3.55 -18.99
N GLN A 60 3.80 -3.61 -20.18
CA GLN A 60 3.19 -4.32 -21.31
C GLN A 60 3.50 -5.80 -21.18
N TYR A 61 2.65 -6.57 -20.48
CA TYR A 61 2.77 -8.02 -20.38
C TYR A 61 2.32 -8.70 -21.69
N GLN A 62 2.97 -8.41 -22.82
CA GLN A 62 2.56 -8.91 -24.13
C GLN A 62 2.85 -10.42 -24.35
N GLN A 63 3.44 -11.12 -23.38
CA GLN A 63 3.98 -12.48 -23.57
C GLN A 63 3.71 -13.46 -22.40
N MET A 64 2.53 -13.41 -21.75
CA MET A 64 2.11 -14.51 -20.85
C MET A 64 0.85 -15.22 -21.38
N PRO A 65 0.83 -16.56 -21.39
CA PRO A 65 -0.32 -17.33 -21.85
C PRO A 65 -1.44 -17.18 -20.81
N LEU A 66 -2.64 -16.74 -21.23
CA LEU A 66 -3.82 -16.41 -20.39
C LEU A 66 -3.90 -14.96 -19.88
N ASN A 67 -3.57 -14.00 -20.76
CA ASN A 67 -3.74 -12.57 -20.49
C ASN A 67 -5.16 -12.10 -20.89
N LEU A 68 -5.94 -11.58 -19.94
CA LEU A 68 -7.23 -10.94 -20.21
C LEU A 68 -6.96 -9.48 -20.61
N TYR A 69 -7.12 -9.18 -21.91
CA TYR A 69 -7.04 -7.83 -22.47
C TYR A 69 -5.70 -7.09 -22.26
N GLY A 70 -4.59 -7.81 -22.01
CA GLY A 70 -3.27 -7.19 -21.85
C GLY A 70 -3.11 -6.37 -20.57
N ARG A 71 -4.02 -6.52 -19.59
CA ARG A 71 -4.08 -5.72 -18.37
C ARG A 71 -4.15 -6.53 -17.07
N THR A 72 -4.50 -7.82 -17.15
CA THR A 72 -4.47 -8.74 -15.99
C THR A 72 -4.17 -10.16 -16.45
N SER A 73 -3.28 -10.85 -15.75
CA SER A 73 -2.92 -12.23 -16.05
C SER A 73 -3.69 -13.18 -15.13
N LEU A 74 -4.36 -14.18 -15.71
CA LEU A 74 -5.02 -15.24 -14.92
C LEU A 74 -4.04 -15.94 -13.97
N VAL A 75 -2.75 -15.98 -14.36
CA VAL A 75 -1.65 -16.53 -13.56
C VAL A 75 -1.37 -15.67 -12.33
N LEU A 76 -1.38 -14.33 -12.46
CA LEU A 76 -1.21 -13.41 -11.33
C LEU A 76 -2.39 -13.47 -10.39
N SER A 77 -3.61 -13.48 -10.92
CA SER A 77 -4.82 -13.73 -10.12
C SER A 77 -4.72 -15.05 -9.37
N PHE A 78 -4.20 -16.11 -9.97
CA PHE A 78 -3.97 -17.40 -9.29
C PHE A 78 -2.92 -17.29 -8.17
N TYR A 79 -1.81 -16.58 -8.38
CA TYR A 79 -0.85 -16.30 -7.31
C TYR A 79 -1.49 -15.55 -6.14
N TRP A 80 -2.31 -14.53 -6.41
CA TRP A 80 -3.09 -13.83 -5.38
C TRP A 80 -4.10 -14.75 -4.68
N GLY A 81 -4.69 -15.68 -5.42
CA GLY A 81 -5.52 -16.77 -4.90
C GLY A 81 -4.80 -17.62 -3.85
N VAL A 82 -3.60 -18.07 -4.19
CA VAL A 82 -2.76 -18.89 -3.30
C VAL A 82 -2.25 -18.07 -2.12
N LEU A 83 -1.82 -16.83 -2.34
CA LEU A 83 -1.36 -15.92 -1.28
C LEU A 83 -2.48 -15.63 -0.28
N GLY A 84 -3.68 -15.30 -0.76
CA GLY A 84 -4.84 -15.06 0.10
C GLY A 84 -5.25 -16.31 0.88
N LEU A 85 -5.27 -17.49 0.25
CA LEU A 85 -5.52 -18.74 0.96
C LEU A 85 -4.45 -19.02 2.05
N SER A 86 -3.18 -18.81 1.72
CA SER A 86 -2.06 -18.98 2.66
C SER A 86 -2.18 -17.99 3.83
N TRP A 87 -2.59 -16.75 3.56
CA TRP A 87 -2.85 -15.75 4.59
C TRP A 87 -3.91 -16.23 5.57
N VAL A 88 -5.08 -16.64 5.07
CA VAL A 88 -6.21 -17.03 5.93
C VAL A 88 -5.95 -18.33 6.71
N LYS A 89 -5.33 -19.33 6.08
CA LYS A 89 -5.19 -20.66 6.70
C LYS A 89 -3.89 -20.87 7.47
N ILE A 90 -2.86 -20.07 7.21
CA ILE A 90 -1.54 -20.24 7.83
C ILE A 90 -1.17 -19.01 8.64
N ILE A 91 -1.14 -17.82 8.01
CA ILE A 91 -0.62 -16.61 8.66
C ILE A 91 -1.57 -16.12 9.75
N ASP A 92 -2.86 -15.99 9.45
CA ASP A 92 -3.88 -15.54 10.41
C ASP A 92 -3.92 -16.38 11.69
N PRO A 93 -4.00 -17.73 11.65
CA PRO A 93 -3.99 -18.52 12.88
C PRO A 93 -2.65 -18.46 13.63
N LEU A 94 -1.51 -18.34 12.94
CA LEU A 94 -0.21 -18.18 13.59
C LEU A 94 -0.11 -16.85 14.32
N VAL A 95 -0.50 -15.76 13.65
CA VAL A 95 -0.53 -14.41 14.21
C VAL A 95 -1.54 -14.34 15.35
N SER A 96 -2.77 -14.82 15.16
CA SER A 96 -3.81 -14.89 16.19
C SER A 96 -3.36 -15.70 17.40
N THR A 97 -2.64 -16.81 17.22
CA THR A 97 -2.13 -17.62 18.34
C THR A 97 -0.98 -16.93 19.07
N ALA A 98 -0.06 -16.29 18.34
CA ALA A 98 1.02 -15.51 18.94
C ALA A 98 0.47 -14.34 19.76
N ILE A 99 -0.56 -13.70 19.23
CA ILE A 99 -1.29 -12.61 19.85
C ILE A 99 -2.05 -13.09 21.10
N LYS A 100 -2.83 -14.19 21.01
CA LYS A 100 -3.58 -14.77 22.14
C LYS A 100 -2.72 -15.25 23.30
N LYS A 101 -1.43 -15.56 23.06
CA LYS A 101 -0.46 -15.87 24.12
C LYS A 101 -0.10 -14.64 24.96
N THR A 102 -0.35 -13.45 24.45
CA THR A 102 -0.16 -12.18 25.14
C THR A 102 -1.45 -11.84 25.91
N PRO A 103 -1.38 -11.21 27.10
CA PRO A 103 -2.58 -10.73 27.77
C PRO A 103 -3.36 -9.80 26.83
N LEU A 104 -4.65 -10.07 26.59
CA LEU A 104 -5.55 -9.30 25.71
C LEU A 104 -5.49 -7.77 25.95
N LYS A 105 -5.20 -7.36 27.18
CA LYS A 105 -5.03 -5.94 27.53
C LYS A 105 -3.81 -5.30 26.88
N ILE A 106 -2.70 -6.03 26.77
CA ILE A 106 -1.44 -5.52 26.19
C ILE A 106 -1.55 -5.44 24.67
N GLU A 107 -2.17 -6.43 24.04
CA GLU A 107 -2.39 -6.44 22.59
C GLU A 107 -3.17 -5.20 22.11
N VAL A 108 -4.31 -4.90 22.73
CA VAL A 108 -5.14 -3.75 22.33
C VAL A 108 -4.38 -2.44 22.53
N ILE A 109 -3.63 -2.31 23.63
CA ILE A 109 -2.81 -1.13 23.90
C ILE A 109 -1.70 -0.97 22.86
N VAL A 110 -0.96 -2.04 22.56
CA VAL A 110 0.14 -2.01 21.59
C VAL A 110 -0.37 -1.72 20.18
N THR A 111 -1.42 -2.43 19.73
CA THR A 111 -2.03 -2.20 18.41
C THR A 111 -2.60 -0.79 18.30
N SER A 112 -3.21 -0.26 19.36
CA SER A 112 -3.74 1.12 19.38
C SER A 112 -2.60 2.15 19.31
N ILE A 113 -1.54 2.00 20.11
CA ILE A 113 -0.37 2.90 20.08
C ILE A 113 0.30 2.87 18.70
N LEU A 114 0.54 1.68 18.15
CA LEU A 114 1.14 1.54 16.81
C LEU A 114 0.24 2.13 15.73
N SER A 115 -1.07 1.93 15.81
CA SER A 115 -2.01 2.50 14.84
C SER A 115 -2.00 4.02 14.88
N ILE A 116 -2.03 4.60 16.08
CA ILE A 116 -1.93 6.06 16.27
C ILE A 116 -0.60 6.57 15.73
N PHE A 117 0.51 5.89 16.04
CA PHE A 117 1.83 6.23 15.54
C PHE A 117 1.90 6.22 14.00
N MET A 118 1.37 5.16 13.36
CA MET A 118 1.29 5.06 11.90
C MET A 118 0.44 6.18 11.29
N ILE A 119 -0.67 6.57 11.92
CA ILE A 119 -1.48 7.70 11.45
C ILE A 119 -0.68 9.00 11.49
N PHE A 120 0.04 9.27 12.59
CA PHE A 120 0.90 10.44 12.68
C PHE A 120 2.02 10.43 11.64
N ASP A 121 2.68 9.29 11.46
CA ASP A 121 3.72 9.10 10.45
C ASP A 121 3.20 9.37 9.03
N MET A 122 2.01 8.86 8.69
CA MET A 122 1.36 9.13 7.40
C MET A 122 1.02 10.61 7.22
N ILE A 123 0.50 11.28 8.26
CA ILE A 123 0.18 12.71 8.21
C ILE A 123 1.45 13.54 7.99
N ILE A 124 2.53 13.27 8.75
CA ILE A 124 3.80 13.99 8.62
C ILE A 124 4.39 13.76 7.22
N SER A 125 4.40 12.51 6.75
CA SER A 125 4.87 12.16 5.40
C SER A 125 4.08 12.89 4.32
N PHE A 126 2.74 12.92 4.42
CA PHE A 126 1.89 13.65 3.47
C PHE A 126 2.17 15.15 3.48
N LEU A 127 2.26 15.76 4.67
CA LEU A 127 2.57 17.18 4.79
C LEU A 127 3.99 17.51 4.27
N ALA A 128 4.96 16.64 4.49
CA ALA A 128 6.32 16.81 3.97
C ALA A 128 6.35 16.80 2.42
N VAL A 129 5.61 15.88 1.80
CA VAL A 129 5.47 15.83 0.33
C VAL A 129 4.72 17.05 -0.20
N LYS A 130 3.61 17.46 0.43
CA LYS A 130 2.88 18.69 0.07
C LYS A 130 3.79 19.92 0.16
N ARG A 131 4.59 20.00 1.23
CA ARG A 131 5.53 21.11 1.42
C ARG A 131 6.66 21.10 0.40
N TRP A 132 7.09 19.93 -0.06
CA TRP A 132 8.06 19.81 -1.16
C TRP A 132 7.50 20.39 -2.46
N ASP A 133 6.25 20.08 -2.81
CA ASP A 133 5.55 20.67 -3.96
C ASP A 133 5.40 22.19 -3.83
N GLU A 134 4.96 22.70 -2.68
CA GLU A 134 4.85 24.13 -2.42
C GLU A 134 6.20 24.87 -2.54
N ARG A 135 7.31 24.24 -2.09
CA ARG A 135 8.66 24.80 -2.22
C ARG A 135 9.11 24.90 -3.68
N ILE A 136 8.79 23.90 -4.51
CA ILE A 136 9.08 23.95 -5.94
C ILE A 136 8.28 25.06 -6.63
N ASN A 137 7.05 25.28 -6.18
CA ASN A 137 6.18 26.36 -6.65
C ASN A 137 6.49 27.75 -6.02
N ASN A 138 7.60 27.88 -5.29
CA ASN A 138 8.05 29.10 -4.61
C ASN A 138 7.05 29.69 -3.59
N ILE A 139 6.21 28.85 -2.98
CA ILE A 139 5.27 29.26 -1.94
C ILE A 139 6.00 29.24 -0.58
N PRO A 140 6.14 30.39 0.12
CA PRO A 140 6.80 30.45 1.42
C PRO A 140 5.94 29.79 2.50
N ALA A 141 6.59 29.31 3.57
CA ALA A 141 5.90 28.74 4.72
C ALA A 141 5.03 29.81 5.39
N ASN A 142 3.77 29.46 5.66
CA ASN A 142 2.79 30.33 6.31
C ASN A 142 2.43 29.86 7.73
N SER A 143 2.88 28.66 8.12
CA SER A 143 2.58 28.07 9.43
C SER A 143 3.82 27.49 10.12
N ARG A 144 3.75 27.44 11.46
CA ARG A 144 4.82 26.88 12.30
C ARG A 144 5.10 25.39 12.03
N VAL A 145 4.10 24.69 11.49
CA VAL A 145 4.24 23.28 11.05
C VAL A 145 5.02 23.21 9.74
N GLU A 146 4.75 24.10 8.78
CA GLU A 146 5.50 24.19 7.52
C GLU A 146 6.97 24.58 7.76
N GLU A 147 7.25 25.52 8.66
CA GLU A 147 8.62 25.85 9.06
C GLU A 147 9.34 24.66 9.72
N PHE A 148 8.63 23.89 10.55
CA PHE A 148 9.19 22.68 11.15
C PHE A 148 9.51 21.62 10.09
N LEU A 149 8.62 21.43 9.11
CA LEU A 149 8.82 20.52 8.00
C LEU A 149 9.97 20.95 7.08
N ASP A 150 10.13 22.26 6.84
CA ASP A 150 11.23 22.79 6.03
C ASP A 150 12.60 22.54 6.68
N ASN A 151 12.68 22.64 8.01
CA ASN A 151 13.91 22.38 8.76
C ASN A 151 14.21 20.89 8.93
N THR A 152 13.19 20.07 9.18
CA THR A 152 13.36 18.64 9.50
C THR A 152 13.44 17.77 8.25
N TYR A 153 12.71 18.14 7.20
CA TYR A 153 12.63 17.41 5.93
C TYR A 153 12.99 18.34 4.75
N PRO A 154 14.26 18.75 4.61
CA PRO A 154 14.72 19.51 3.45
C PRO A 154 14.68 18.66 2.16
N ASN A 155 14.69 19.32 1.00
CA ASN A 155 14.59 18.66 -0.31
C ASN A 155 15.62 17.53 -0.49
N SER A 156 16.86 17.71 -0.01
CA SER A 156 17.92 16.68 -0.09
C SER A 156 17.59 15.40 0.68
N VAL A 157 16.81 15.50 1.76
CA VAL A 157 16.35 14.35 2.54
C VAL A 157 15.17 13.69 1.83
N LEU A 158 14.23 14.47 1.30
CA LEU A 158 13.06 13.95 0.60
C LEU A 158 13.43 13.27 -0.73
N GLU A 159 14.40 13.80 -1.48
CA GLU A 159 14.95 13.16 -2.68
C GLU A 159 15.59 11.80 -2.38
N LYS A 160 16.15 11.63 -1.18
CA LYS A 160 16.74 10.35 -0.74
C LYS A 160 15.68 9.36 -0.26
N ILE A 161 14.61 9.84 0.37
CA ILE A 161 13.50 9.01 0.89
C ILE A 161 12.57 8.59 -0.26
N TYR A 162 12.34 9.49 -1.22
CA TYR A 162 11.42 9.30 -2.34
C TYR A 162 12.12 9.52 -3.69
N PRO A 163 13.07 8.65 -4.08
CA PRO A 163 13.85 8.81 -5.30
C PRO A 163 13.01 8.71 -6.58
N ASP A 164 11.86 8.04 -6.52
CA ASP A 164 10.98 7.78 -7.67
C ASP A 164 9.82 8.79 -7.80
N ILE A 165 9.70 9.78 -6.91
CA ILE A 165 8.63 10.78 -7.01
C ILE A 165 9.01 11.80 -8.10
N THR A 166 8.28 11.78 -9.21
CA THR A 166 8.26 12.86 -10.21
C THR A 166 7.12 13.81 -9.89
N LEU A 167 7.43 14.98 -9.29
CA LEU A 167 6.44 16.04 -9.06
C LEU A 167 6.06 16.64 -10.41
N VAL A 168 4.85 16.34 -10.89
CA VAL A 168 4.33 16.86 -12.15
C VAL A 168 3.82 18.26 -11.86
N SER A 169 4.53 19.29 -12.33
CA SER A 169 4.05 20.67 -12.22
C SER A 169 2.78 20.82 -13.06
N HIS A 170 1.62 20.95 -12.42
CA HIS A 170 0.43 21.43 -13.12
C HIS A 170 0.62 22.94 -13.37
N SER A 171 1.11 23.25 -14.58
CA SER A 171 1.15 24.61 -15.16
C SER A 171 -0.24 25.15 -15.46
#